data_AF-A0A7Y7I7Y5-F1
#
_entry.id   AF-A0A7Y7I7Y5-F1
#
_cell.length_a   1.000
_cell.length_b   1.000
_cell.length_c   1.000
_cell.angle_alpha   90.00
_cell.angle_beta   90.00
_cell.angle_gamma   90.00
#
_symmetry.space_group_name_H-M   'P 1'
#
loop_
_entity.id
_entity.type
_entity.pdbx_description
1 polymer ?
#
loop_
_entity_poly.entity_id
_entity_poly.type
_entity_poly.pdbx_seq_one_letter_code
_entity_poly.pdbx_strand_id
1 'polypeptide(L)'
;MSNKVFANALEISCKAASGKTMCAFPDVCFTPPQTPATPPGVPLPYPNTGFSSDTTDGSTSVEISGQQVMLKNKSYFKRSSGDEAGCAPKKGLVTSTNMGKIYFSRWSMDVLVEGENVVRHLDITTHNHSSYPGNESIPWPHLETMAPGAAKAACDKEVKREKAACKDFKKQGTKNVCAAAGMNIGIKKQRGRGADWNKMSLDAIKGKEAADKCLRARKCRLVPYNAQKDGVKGCCPSQTPDHVIPKSSFYTAAVSKGKKLPGWKNYKMSAAPCMCAEGPSNTEGSHGLRHAAHKFMGKKVGAGTTQSFAKELNLCVKSAQKVFKSSNCSNKCLKAQLNEGHKDMCSKDLKDAEVKHSPSGSDVASEAALDPLKALGNKRSR
;
A
#
# COMPACT_ATOMS: atom_id res chain seq x y z
N MET A 1 -10.69 14.24 -10.16
CA MET A 1 -9.47 13.72 -9.48
C MET A 1 -9.96 12.82 -8.34
N SER A 2 -9.17 11.86 -7.85
CA SER A 2 -9.53 11.19 -6.58
C SER A 2 -9.34 12.19 -5.44
N ASN A 3 -10.40 12.44 -4.68
CA ASN A 3 -10.48 13.47 -3.66
C ASN A 3 -10.04 12.97 -2.28
N LYS A 4 -9.64 11.70 -2.15
CA LYS A 4 -9.02 11.09 -0.95
C LYS A 4 -9.79 11.29 0.37
N VAL A 5 -11.09 11.53 0.28
CA VAL A 5 -12.00 11.56 1.44
C VAL A 5 -12.79 10.25 1.42
N PHE A 6 -12.76 9.51 2.52
CA PHE A 6 -13.30 8.15 2.59
C PHE A 6 -14.28 8.01 3.74
N ALA A 7 -15.33 7.22 3.52
CA ALA A 7 -16.26 6.74 4.53
C ALA A 7 -16.25 5.21 4.54
N ASN A 8 -15.98 4.59 5.69
CA ASN A 8 -15.76 3.15 5.83
C ASN A 8 -14.76 2.59 4.80
N ALA A 9 -13.65 3.30 4.60
CA ALA A 9 -12.59 2.98 3.63
C ALA A 9 -12.98 3.02 2.14
N LEU A 10 -14.19 3.49 1.81
CA LEU A 10 -14.70 3.70 0.46
C LEU A 10 -14.72 5.20 0.15
N GLU A 11 -14.22 5.63 -1.01
CA GLU A 11 -14.15 7.06 -1.36
C GLU A 11 -15.56 7.64 -1.47
N ILE A 12 -15.79 8.80 -0.87
CA ILE A 12 -17.07 9.51 -0.93
C ILE A 12 -17.23 10.15 -2.31
N SER A 13 -18.37 9.90 -2.95
CA SER A 13 -18.71 10.45 -4.26
C SER A 13 -19.13 11.93 -4.14
N CYS A 14 -18.54 12.78 -4.96
CA CYS A 14 -18.83 14.21 -5.04
C CYS A 14 -18.59 14.71 -6.47
N LYS A 15 -19.06 15.92 -6.79
CA LYS A 15 -19.00 16.40 -8.18
C LYS A 15 -17.59 16.56 -8.74
N ALA A 16 -16.60 16.86 -7.91
CA ALA A 16 -15.19 16.93 -8.32
C ALA A 16 -14.51 15.55 -8.46
N ALA A 17 -15.15 14.48 -7.99
CA ALA A 17 -14.58 13.15 -8.00
C ALA A 17 -14.55 12.56 -9.42
N SER A 18 -13.83 11.46 -9.59
CA SER A 18 -13.65 10.82 -10.90
C SER A 18 -14.43 9.51 -11.02
N GLY A 19 -15.49 9.37 -10.22
CA GLY A 19 -16.29 8.17 -10.16
C GLY A 19 -17.20 8.01 -11.33
N LYS A 20 -17.55 6.76 -11.55
CA LYS A 20 -18.37 6.37 -12.69
C LYS A 20 -19.03 5.03 -12.48
N THR A 21 -20.26 4.92 -12.94
CA THR A 21 -20.87 3.61 -13.19
C THR A 21 -20.66 3.31 -14.66
N MET A 22 -19.95 2.23 -14.97
CA MET A 22 -19.55 1.90 -16.34
C MET A 22 -20.42 0.80 -16.92
N CYS A 23 -20.93 1.03 -18.13
CA CYS A 23 -21.57 0.01 -18.96
C CYS A 23 -22.69 -0.77 -18.22
N ALA A 24 -23.54 -0.06 -17.49
CA ALA A 24 -24.77 -0.59 -16.93
C ALA A 24 -25.65 -1.17 -18.05
N PHE A 25 -25.88 -2.48 -18.01
CA PHE A 25 -26.45 -3.25 -19.12
C PHE A 25 -27.30 -4.42 -18.60
N PRO A 26 -28.39 -4.81 -19.29
CA PRO A 26 -28.99 -4.16 -20.46
C PRO A 26 -29.93 -3.00 -20.12
N ASP A 27 -29.76 -1.86 -20.78
CA ASP A 27 -30.78 -0.81 -20.88
C ASP A 27 -31.59 -0.97 -22.18
N VAL A 28 -32.77 -1.59 -22.11
CA VAL A 28 -33.55 -1.85 -23.33
C VAL A 28 -34.27 -0.58 -23.78
N CYS A 29 -33.85 -0.05 -24.93
CA CYS A 29 -34.47 1.11 -25.57
C CYS A 29 -34.93 0.77 -27.00
N PHE A 30 -36.01 1.42 -27.43
CA PHE A 30 -36.55 1.31 -28.77
C PHE A 30 -35.74 2.15 -29.75
N THR A 31 -35.19 1.48 -30.76
CA THR A 31 -34.35 2.06 -31.81
C THR A 31 -35.18 2.27 -33.07
N PRO A 32 -35.10 3.44 -33.74
CA PRO A 32 -35.82 3.64 -34.99
C PRO A 32 -35.40 2.62 -36.06
N PRO A 33 -36.34 1.97 -36.76
CA PRO A 33 -36.00 1.07 -37.87
C PRO A 33 -35.47 1.87 -39.07
N GLN A 34 -34.57 1.27 -39.86
CA GLN A 34 -34.02 1.91 -41.08
C GLN A 34 -34.95 1.79 -42.31
N THR A 35 -36.04 1.02 -42.22
CA THR A 35 -37.00 0.74 -43.31
C THR A 35 -38.44 0.79 -42.76
N PRO A 36 -39.51 0.95 -43.60
CA PRO A 36 -40.62 1.87 -43.30
C PRO A 36 -41.45 1.54 -42.05
N ALA A 37 -42.07 2.61 -41.53
CA ALA A 37 -42.62 2.78 -40.17
C ALA A 37 -43.36 1.55 -39.60
N THR A 38 -42.66 0.79 -38.76
CA THR A 38 -43.26 -0.15 -37.82
C THR A 38 -43.29 0.49 -36.42
N PRO A 39 -44.43 0.47 -35.70
CA PRO A 39 -44.50 1.07 -34.36
C PRO A 39 -43.79 0.18 -33.32
N PRO A 40 -43.38 0.68 -32.14
CA PRO A 40 -42.78 1.96 -31.76
C PRO A 40 -41.24 1.97 -31.85
N GLY A 41 -40.64 1.07 -32.65
CA GLY A 41 -39.19 0.86 -32.80
C GLY A 41 -38.78 -0.59 -32.53
N VAL A 42 -37.51 -0.93 -32.72
CA VAL A 42 -36.94 -2.24 -32.37
C VAL A 42 -36.31 -2.18 -30.97
N PRO A 43 -36.73 -3.00 -30.00
CA PRO A 43 -36.14 -3.01 -28.66
C PRO A 43 -34.73 -3.60 -28.71
N LEU A 44 -33.72 -2.79 -28.42
CA LEU A 44 -32.31 -3.20 -28.37
C LEU A 44 -31.71 -2.86 -27.01
N PRO A 45 -30.84 -3.72 -26.46
CA PRO A 45 -30.16 -3.45 -25.20
C PRO A 45 -28.95 -2.53 -25.43
N TYR A 46 -28.85 -1.47 -24.64
CA TYR A 46 -27.77 -0.49 -24.65
C TYR A 46 -26.94 -0.52 -23.36
N PRO A 47 -25.62 -0.24 -23.43
CA PRO A 47 -24.80 -0.03 -22.25
C PRO A 47 -24.88 1.44 -21.81
N ASN A 48 -25.10 1.67 -20.53
CA ASN A 48 -25.25 3.00 -19.96
C ASN A 48 -24.09 3.36 -19.02
N THR A 49 -23.60 4.58 -19.10
CA THR A 49 -22.50 5.08 -18.25
C THR A 49 -22.91 6.38 -17.58
N GLY A 50 -22.55 6.53 -16.31
CA GLY A 50 -22.78 7.74 -15.52
C GLY A 50 -21.51 8.23 -14.86
N PHE A 51 -21.39 9.55 -14.68
CA PHE A 51 -20.18 10.19 -14.14
C PHE A 51 -20.49 11.04 -12.91
N SER A 52 -19.60 10.99 -11.92
CA SER A 52 -19.67 11.87 -10.73
C SER A 52 -19.64 13.35 -11.08
N SER A 53 -19.04 13.74 -12.21
CA SER A 53 -19.06 15.13 -12.70
C SER A 53 -20.47 15.68 -12.94
N ASP A 54 -21.44 14.79 -13.18
CA ASP A 54 -22.85 15.15 -13.43
C ASP A 54 -23.68 15.18 -12.14
N THR A 55 -23.06 15.11 -10.96
CA THR A 55 -23.75 15.23 -9.67
C THR A 55 -24.54 16.53 -9.58
N THR A 56 -25.80 16.39 -9.15
CA THR A 56 -26.77 17.48 -8.90
C THR A 56 -27.46 17.26 -7.57
N ASP A 57 -27.99 18.34 -6.99
CA ASP A 57 -28.70 18.33 -5.72
C ASP A 57 -27.88 17.67 -4.60
N GLY A 58 -26.58 17.97 -4.60
CA GLY A 58 -25.63 17.56 -3.57
C GLY A 58 -25.77 18.39 -2.29
N SER A 59 -24.85 18.16 -1.37
CA SER A 59 -24.74 18.96 -0.15
C SER A 59 -24.47 20.43 -0.44
N THR A 60 -25.00 21.29 0.43
CA THR A 60 -24.89 22.76 0.34
C THR A 60 -23.89 23.34 1.32
N SER A 61 -23.65 22.66 2.45
CA SER A 61 -22.83 23.12 3.56
C SER A 61 -21.47 22.41 3.63
N VAL A 62 -21.40 21.17 3.15
CA VAL A 62 -20.18 20.37 3.15
C VAL A 62 -19.71 20.19 1.71
N GLU A 63 -18.43 20.46 1.47
CA GLU A 63 -17.83 20.31 0.15
C GLU A 63 -16.61 19.40 0.20
N ILE A 64 -16.41 18.62 -0.85
CA ILE A 64 -15.18 17.87 -1.08
C ILE A 64 -14.53 18.43 -2.33
N SER A 65 -13.30 18.92 -2.19
CA SER A 65 -12.56 19.63 -3.26
C SER A 65 -13.33 20.82 -3.84
N GLY A 66 -14.01 21.58 -2.98
CA GLY A 66 -14.77 22.78 -3.35
C GLY A 66 -16.03 22.49 -4.16
N GLN A 67 -16.59 21.28 -4.04
CA GLN A 67 -17.78 20.85 -4.76
C GLN A 67 -18.71 20.01 -3.89
N GLN A 68 -20.00 20.04 -4.22
CA GLN A 68 -21.06 19.33 -3.52
C GLN A 68 -20.83 17.82 -3.44
N VAL A 69 -21.13 17.26 -2.26
CA VAL A 69 -21.08 15.83 -1.94
C VAL A 69 -22.42 15.18 -2.26
N MET A 70 -22.41 13.92 -2.69
CA MET A 70 -23.66 13.21 -2.97
C MET A 70 -24.34 12.68 -1.72
N LEU A 71 -25.63 12.97 -1.62
CA LEU A 71 -26.52 12.62 -0.53
C LEU A 71 -27.54 11.59 -0.97
N LYS A 72 -27.78 10.60 -0.10
CA LYS A 72 -28.84 9.60 -0.23
C LYS A 72 -30.17 10.24 -0.60
N ASN A 73 -30.88 9.62 -1.55
CA ASN A 73 -32.24 9.96 -1.99
C ASN A 73 -32.49 11.40 -2.47
N LYS A 74 -31.45 12.24 -2.51
CA LYS A 74 -31.54 13.65 -2.92
C LYS A 74 -30.70 13.90 -4.16
N SER A 75 -29.45 13.44 -4.14
CA SER A 75 -28.52 13.66 -5.24
C SER A 75 -28.60 12.57 -6.31
N TYR A 76 -28.30 12.95 -7.54
CA TYR A 76 -28.27 12.06 -8.71
C TYR A 76 -27.27 12.55 -9.75
N PHE A 77 -26.92 11.67 -10.69
CA PHE A 77 -26.25 12.11 -11.92
C PHE A 77 -27.30 12.56 -12.93
N LYS A 78 -27.08 13.74 -13.55
CA LYS A 78 -28.05 14.34 -14.49
C LYS A 78 -28.34 13.45 -15.69
N ARG A 79 -27.34 12.71 -16.16
CA ARG A 79 -27.37 12.05 -17.45
C ARG A 79 -26.71 10.68 -17.39
N SER A 80 -27.39 9.71 -17.99
CA SER A 80 -26.81 8.45 -18.45
C SER A 80 -26.43 8.58 -19.93
N SER A 81 -25.34 7.95 -20.35
CA SER A 81 -24.88 7.99 -21.75
C SER A 81 -24.59 6.59 -22.29
N GLY A 82 -24.87 6.36 -23.57
CA GLY A 82 -24.66 5.10 -24.29
C GLY A 82 -25.94 4.50 -24.88
N ASP A 83 -27.10 5.06 -24.56
CA ASP A 83 -28.44 4.71 -25.05
C ASP A 83 -29.02 5.75 -26.03
N GLU A 84 -28.21 6.70 -26.51
CA GLU A 84 -28.65 7.79 -27.41
C GLU A 84 -29.34 7.29 -28.69
N ALA A 85 -28.92 6.14 -29.21
CA ALA A 85 -29.49 5.54 -30.41
C ALA A 85 -30.90 4.95 -30.19
N GLY A 86 -31.28 4.68 -28.94
CA GLY A 86 -32.60 4.24 -28.53
C GLY A 86 -33.62 5.38 -28.50
N CYS A 87 -33.72 6.15 -29.59
CA CYS A 87 -34.47 7.41 -29.67
C CYS A 87 -35.82 7.32 -30.40
N ALA A 88 -36.36 6.12 -30.62
CA ALA A 88 -37.70 5.97 -31.16
C ALA A 88 -38.75 6.58 -30.18
N PRO A 89 -40.00 6.87 -30.61
CA PRO A 89 -40.97 7.59 -29.78
C PRO A 89 -41.17 7.02 -28.37
N LYS A 90 -41.09 5.69 -28.21
CA LYS A 90 -41.17 5.03 -26.91
C LYS A 90 -39.89 5.14 -26.08
N LYS A 91 -38.69 5.30 -26.67
CA LYS A 91 -37.38 5.33 -25.99
C LYS A 91 -37.20 4.12 -25.07
N GLY A 92 -36.96 4.31 -23.76
CA GLY A 92 -36.83 3.21 -22.80
C GLY A 92 -38.09 2.35 -22.66
N LEU A 93 -37.92 1.04 -22.57
CA LEU A 93 -39.00 0.07 -22.39
C LEU A 93 -39.91 0.39 -21.19
N VAL A 94 -39.32 0.73 -20.05
CA VAL A 94 -40.00 0.98 -18.77
C VAL A 94 -40.33 2.45 -18.60
N THR A 95 -39.34 3.33 -18.64
CA THR A 95 -39.50 4.76 -18.26
C THR A 95 -39.87 5.66 -19.42
N SER A 96 -39.98 5.11 -20.64
CA SER A 96 -40.16 5.86 -21.89
C SER A 96 -39.16 7.00 -22.10
N THR A 97 -37.96 6.84 -21.55
CA THR A 97 -36.89 7.86 -21.50
C THR A 97 -35.58 7.23 -21.94
N ASN A 98 -34.69 8.02 -22.52
CA ASN A 98 -33.29 7.70 -22.75
C ASN A 98 -32.43 8.83 -22.19
N MET A 99 -31.16 8.54 -21.88
CA MET A 99 -30.23 9.47 -21.23
C MET A 99 -30.72 10.04 -19.90
N GLY A 100 -31.63 9.34 -19.21
CA GLY A 100 -32.26 9.80 -17.97
C GLY A 100 -31.31 9.89 -16.77
N LYS A 101 -31.88 10.24 -15.61
CA LYS A 101 -31.13 10.41 -14.37
C LYS A 101 -30.60 9.07 -13.84
N ILE A 102 -29.56 9.12 -13.02
CA ILE A 102 -28.99 7.94 -12.34
C ILE A 102 -29.09 8.15 -10.84
N TYR A 103 -29.71 7.19 -10.16
CA TYR A 103 -29.90 7.21 -8.72
C TYR A 103 -29.12 6.09 -8.04
N PHE A 104 -28.73 6.35 -6.80
CA PHE A 104 -28.05 5.39 -5.94
C PHE A 104 -29.05 4.64 -5.07
N SER A 105 -28.85 3.33 -4.95
CA SER A 105 -29.68 2.46 -4.10
C SER A 105 -28.94 1.96 -2.86
N ARG A 106 -27.68 2.38 -2.67
CA ARG A 106 -26.87 2.14 -1.48
C ARG A 106 -26.04 3.37 -1.12
N TRP A 107 -25.61 3.42 0.13
CA TRP A 107 -24.90 4.53 0.76
C TRP A 107 -24.16 4.04 2.02
N SER A 108 -23.37 4.92 2.66
CA SER A 108 -22.75 4.67 3.98
C SER A 108 -23.78 4.36 5.05
N MET A 109 -23.48 3.43 5.95
CA MET A 109 -24.39 3.05 7.03
C MET A 109 -24.36 4.01 8.23
N ASP A 110 -23.30 4.80 8.37
CA ASP A 110 -22.97 5.56 9.58
C ASP A 110 -22.43 6.97 9.32
N VAL A 111 -21.93 7.27 8.11
CA VAL A 111 -21.46 8.61 7.77
C VAL A 111 -22.59 9.42 7.12
N LEU A 112 -22.98 10.49 7.82
CA LEU A 112 -24.04 11.40 7.43
C LEU A 112 -23.44 12.79 7.11
N VAL A 113 -23.95 13.42 6.05
CA VAL A 113 -23.73 14.83 5.71
C VAL A 113 -25.10 15.48 5.59
N GLU A 114 -25.32 16.58 6.29
CA GLU A 114 -26.64 17.25 6.35
C GLU A 114 -27.77 16.32 6.81
N GLY A 115 -27.45 15.34 7.66
CA GLY A 115 -28.41 14.35 8.14
C GLY A 115 -28.66 13.18 7.17
N GLU A 116 -28.09 13.21 5.97
CA GLU A 116 -28.26 12.18 4.94
C GLU A 116 -27.01 11.34 4.72
N ASN A 117 -27.18 10.05 4.46
CA ASN A 117 -26.07 9.15 4.24
C ASN A 117 -25.28 9.51 2.97
N VAL A 118 -23.96 9.46 3.06
CA VAL A 118 -23.09 9.75 1.91
C VAL A 118 -22.98 8.56 0.96
N VAL A 119 -22.93 8.84 -0.33
CA VAL A 119 -22.68 7.85 -1.39
C VAL A 119 -21.18 7.61 -1.57
N ARG A 120 -20.77 6.37 -1.84
CA ARG A 120 -19.37 5.95 -1.87
C ARG A 120 -19.04 4.98 -3.00
N HIS A 121 -17.76 4.69 -3.14
CA HIS A 121 -17.28 3.59 -3.96
C HIS A 121 -18.02 2.27 -3.65
N LEU A 122 -18.43 1.55 -4.68
CA LEU A 122 -19.18 0.28 -4.68
C LEU A 122 -20.64 0.38 -4.23
N ASP A 123 -21.13 1.57 -3.88
CA ASP A 123 -22.56 1.77 -3.77
C ASP A 123 -23.21 1.62 -5.15
N ILE A 124 -24.35 0.93 -5.20
CA ILE A 124 -24.98 0.52 -6.46
C ILE A 124 -25.89 1.61 -7.01
N THR A 125 -25.98 1.69 -8.34
CA THR A 125 -26.81 2.64 -9.08
C THR A 125 -27.76 1.92 -10.03
N THR A 126 -28.85 2.58 -10.38
CA THR A 126 -29.75 2.20 -11.47
C THR A 126 -29.85 3.38 -12.44
N HIS A 127 -30.00 3.10 -13.73
CA HIS A 127 -29.85 4.12 -14.78
C HIS A 127 -31.16 4.48 -15.49
N ASN A 128 -31.11 5.61 -16.17
CA ASN A 128 -32.14 6.07 -17.11
C ASN A 128 -33.53 6.21 -16.46
N HIS A 129 -33.55 6.94 -15.33
CA HIS A 129 -34.75 7.22 -14.55
C HIS A 129 -35.57 8.37 -15.13
N SER A 130 -36.89 8.18 -15.06
CA SER A 130 -37.94 9.22 -15.16
C SER A 130 -38.95 9.04 -14.03
N SER A 131 -39.20 7.78 -13.66
CA SER A 131 -39.79 7.32 -12.41
C SER A 131 -38.96 6.16 -11.85
N TYR A 132 -39.26 5.72 -10.63
CA TYR A 132 -38.75 4.44 -10.11
C TYR A 132 -39.69 3.29 -10.55
N PRO A 133 -39.15 2.15 -11.00
CA PRO A 133 -37.73 1.85 -11.22
C PRO A 133 -37.20 2.47 -12.52
N GLY A 134 -35.87 2.63 -12.62
CA GLY A 134 -35.19 3.14 -13.82
C GLY A 134 -35.30 2.17 -15.01
N ASN A 135 -35.06 2.65 -16.23
CA ASN A 135 -35.16 1.79 -17.41
C ASN A 135 -34.14 0.64 -17.38
N GLU A 136 -32.93 0.96 -16.92
CA GLU A 136 -31.92 -0.01 -16.55
C GLU A 136 -32.04 -0.20 -15.02
N SER A 137 -32.77 -1.23 -14.64
CA SER A 137 -33.10 -1.53 -13.25
C SER A 137 -32.09 -2.45 -12.57
N ILE A 138 -31.12 -3.00 -13.30
CA ILE A 138 -30.13 -3.92 -12.72
C ILE A 138 -29.10 -3.08 -11.96
N PRO A 139 -28.90 -3.30 -10.66
CA PRO A 139 -27.99 -2.43 -9.91
C PRO A 139 -26.53 -2.65 -10.32
N TRP A 140 -25.86 -1.57 -10.70
CA TRP A 140 -24.45 -1.56 -11.09
C TRP A 140 -23.58 -0.84 -10.07
N PRO A 141 -22.37 -1.32 -9.75
CA PRO A 141 -21.49 -0.68 -8.79
C PRO A 141 -20.93 0.65 -9.32
N HIS A 142 -21.02 1.68 -8.50
CA HIS A 142 -20.32 2.94 -8.72
C HIS A 142 -18.83 2.81 -8.39
N LEU A 143 -17.96 3.07 -9.36
CA LEU A 143 -16.52 2.87 -9.20
C LEU A 143 -15.82 4.20 -8.90
N GLU A 144 -15.08 4.24 -7.80
CA GLU A 144 -14.21 5.29 -7.28
C GLU A 144 -12.96 4.58 -6.69
N THR A 145 -12.27 5.16 -5.70
CA THR A 145 -11.12 4.49 -5.06
C THR A 145 -11.42 3.96 -3.64
N MET A 146 -10.56 3.03 -3.20
CA MET A 146 -10.49 2.55 -1.81
C MET A 146 -9.43 3.35 -1.04
N ALA A 147 -9.64 3.52 0.26
CA ALA A 147 -8.63 4.11 1.14
C ALA A 147 -7.33 3.29 1.10
N PRO A 148 -6.15 3.93 0.99
CA PRO A 148 -4.89 3.22 1.15
C PRO A 148 -4.80 2.67 2.58
N GLY A 149 -4.36 1.42 2.74
CA GLY A 149 -4.06 0.86 4.07
C GLY A 149 -3.07 1.76 4.84
N ALA A 150 -3.13 1.72 6.18
CA ALA A 150 -2.39 2.66 7.05
C ALA A 150 -0.89 2.74 6.72
N ALA A 151 -0.26 1.61 6.37
CA ALA A 151 1.13 1.56 5.92
C ALA A 151 1.36 2.30 4.59
N LYS A 152 0.46 2.13 3.61
CA LYS A 152 0.55 2.81 2.31
C LYS A 152 0.46 4.33 2.47
N ALA A 153 -0.51 4.83 3.25
CA ALA A 153 -0.65 6.25 3.54
C ALA A 153 0.55 6.83 4.30
N ALA A 154 1.07 6.10 5.28
CA ALA A 154 2.25 6.51 6.05
C ALA A 154 3.55 6.57 5.21
N CYS A 155 3.60 5.82 4.12
CA CYS A 155 4.78 5.66 3.26
C CYS A 155 4.71 6.42 1.93
N ASP A 156 3.71 7.29 1.72
CA ASP A 156 3.54 8.01 0.45
C ASP A 156 4.80 8.77 0.01
N LYS A 157 5.55 9.35 0.96
CA LYS A 157 6.81 10.07 0.68
C LYS A 157 7.91 9.12 0.20
N GLU A 158 8.05 7.97 0.84
CA GLU A 158 9.00 6.91 0.47
C GLU A 158 8.65 6.32 -0.90
N VAL A 159 7.38 6.04 -1.16
CA VAL A 159 6.91 5.49 -2.45
C VAL A 159 7.21 6.46 -3.60
N LYS A 160 6.92 7.76 -3.42
CA LYS A 160 7.22 8.78 -4.44
C LYS A 160 8.73 8.90 -4.70
N ARG A 161 9.54 8.86 -3.64
CA ARG A 161 11.00 8.92 -3.74
C ARG A 161 11.61 7.69 -4.39
N GLU A 162 11.12 6.49 -4.07
CA GLU A 162 11.52 5.26 -4.77
C GLU A 162 11.21 5.39 -6.25
N LYS A 163 9.99 5.79 -6.63
CA LYS A 163 9.62 6.00 -8.03
C LYS A 163 10.53 7.01 -8.74
N ALA A 164 10.84 8.13 -8.10
CA ALA A 164 11.71 9.16 -8.67
C ALA A 164 13.16 8.69 -8.80
N ALA A 165 13.72 8.05 -7.78
CA ALA A 165 15.09 7.54 -7.77
C ALA A 165 15.30 6.37 -8.73
N CYS A 166 14.24 5.57 -8.94
CA CYS A 166 14.29 4.37 -9.78
C CYS A 166 13.72 4.57 -11.19
N LYS A 167 13.44 5.80 -11.62
CA LYS A 167 12.77 6.12 -12.89
C LYS A 167 13.45 5.52 -14.12
N ASP A 168 14.78 5.40 -14.09
CA ASP A 168 15.60 4.93 -15.21
C ASP A 168 15.76 3.40 -15.23
N PHE A 169 15.24 2.70 -14.22
CA PHE A 169 15.38 1.26 -14.06
C PHE A 169 14.07 0.54 -14.33
N LYS A 170 14.16 -0.57 -15.07
CA LYS A 170 13.04 -1.49 -15.26
C LYS A 170 12.94 -2.45 -14.08
N LYS A 171 11.74 -3.00 -13.85
CA LYS A 171 11.54 -4.02 -12.80
C LYS A 171 12.37 -5.28 -13.07
N GLN A 172 12.51 -5.71 -14.33
CA GLN A 172 13.23 -6.93 -14.72
C GLN A 172 14.06 -6.70 -15.99
N GLY A 173 14.97 -7.64 -16.30
CA GLY A 173 15.85 -7.58 -17.48
C GLY A 173 17.21 -6.91 -17.21
N THR A 174 17.98 -6.63 -18.25
CA THR A 174 19.35 -6.09 -18.15
C THR A 174 19.43 -4.67 -17.62
N LYS A 175 18.33 -3.89 -17.71
CA LYS A 175 18.21 -2.53 -17.16
C LYS A 175 17.56 -2.49 -15.76
N ASN A 176 17.65 -3.57 -14.97
CA ASN A 176 17.14 -3.56 -13.60
C ASN A 176 18.17 -2.99 -12.61
N VAL A 177 17.70 -2.40 -11.52
CA VAL A 177 18.58 -1.73 -10.54
C VAL A 177 19.57 -2.70 -9.88
N CYS A 178 19.19 -3.95 -9.62
CA CYS A 178 20.11 -4.91 -9.00
C CYS A 178 21.27 -5.26 -9.93
N ALA A 179 21.03 -5.36 -11.24
CA ALA A 179 22.07 -5.58 -12.22
C ALA A 179 22.98 -4.35 -12.34
N ALA A 180 22.38 -3.16 -12.43
CA ALA A 180 23.13 -1.90 -12.50
C ALA A 180 24.01 -1.65 -11.27
N ALA A 181 23.57 -2.08 -10.09
CA ALA A 181 24.34 -1.98 -8.84
C ALA A 181 25.24 -3.21 -8.56
N GLY A 182 25.40 -4.15 -9.50
CA GLY A 182 26.24 -5.33 -9.31
C GLY A 182 25.74 -6.32 -8.22
N MET A 183 24.44 -6.31 -7.91
CA MET A 183 23.79 -7.13 -6.89
C MET A 183 22.90 -8.25 -7.45
N ASN A 184 23.04 -8.60 -8.74
CA ASN A 184 22.16 -9.54 -9.44
C ASN A 184 22.62 -11.01 -9.44
N ILE A 185 23.82 -11.32 -8.96
CA ILE A 185 24.42 -12.66 -9.12
C ILE A 185 24.25 -13.58 -7.91
N GLY A 186 23.76 -13.06 -6.78
CA GLY A 186 23.51 -13.85 -5.57
C GLY A 186 24.71 -13.91 -4.63
N ILE A 187 24.43 -14.07 -3.33
CA ILE A 187 25.45 -14.03 -2.27
C ILE A 187 26.58 -15.06 -2.46
N LYS A 188 26.24 -16.32 -2.79
CA LYS A 188 27.24 -17.39 -2.96
C LYS A 188 28.23 -17.05 -4.09
N LYS A 189 27.70 -16.57 -5.22
CA LYS A 189 28.50 -16.20 -6.39
C LYS A 189 29.29 -14.91 -6.16
N GLN A 190 28.72 -13.93 -5.46
CA GLN A 190 29.45 -12.73 -5.05
C GLN A 190 30.66 -13.13 -4.18
N ARG A 191 30.46 -13.99 -3.18
CA ARG A 191 31.53 -14.46 -2.29
C ARG A 191 32.64 -15.18 -3.06
N GLY A 192 32.28 -16.05 -4.01
CA GLY A 192 33.25 -16.72 -4.88
C GLY A 192 34.06 -15.76 -5.78
N ARG A 193 33.60 -14.52 -5.96
CA ARG A 193 34.31 -13.45 -6.68
C ARG A 193 35.09 -12.50 -5.75
N GLY A 194 35.26 -12.85 -4.48
CA GLY A 194 35.97 -12.00 -3.53
C GLY A 194 35.21 -10.72 -3.14
N ALA A 195 33.88 -10.82 -2.96
CA ALA A 195 33.05 -9.68 -2.59
C ALA A 195 33.57 -8.94 -1.34
N ASP A 196 33.80 -7.63 -1.48
CA ASP A 196 33.96 -6.73 -0.34
C ASP A 196 32.57 -6.21 0.08
N TRP A 197 31.99 -6.86 1.10
CA TRP A 197 30.69 -6.48 1.65
C TRP A 197 30.71 -5.10 2.31
N ASN A 198 31.86 -4.64 2.80
CA ASN A 198 31.99 -3.32 3.39
C ASN A 198 31.94 -2.25 2.30
N LYS A 199 32.66 -2.45 1.20
CA LYS A 199 32.56 -1.59 0.02
C LYS A 199 31.14 -1.56 -0.53
N MET A 200 30.50 -2.72 -0.74
CA MET A 200 29.11 -2.77 -1.22
C MET A 200 28.14 -2.02 -0.28
N SER A 201 28.35 -2.11 1.03
CA SER A 201 27.57 -1.36 2.02
C SER A 201 27.84 0.15 1.93
N LEU A 202 29.11 0.55 1.74
CA LEU A 202 29.49 1.94 1.55
C LEU A 202 28.93 2.52 0.26
N ASP A 203 28.94 1.78 -0.84
CA ASP A 203 28.35 2.19 -2.12
C ASP A 203 26.82 2.33 -1.97
N ALA A 204 26.15 1.38 -1.31
CA ALA A 204 24.71 1.52 -1.01
C ALA A 204 24.39 2.74 -0.13
N ILE A 205 25.31 3.17 0.74
CA ILE A 205 25.10 4.29 1.66
C ILE A 205 25.50 5.64 1.06
N LYS A 206 26.69 5.71 0.43
CA LYS A 206 27.37 6.93 -0.05
C LYS A 206 27.39 7.07 -1.57
N GLY A 207 27.08 6.00 -2.30
CA GLY A 207 27.09 5.96 -3.76
C GLY A 207 26.21 7.05 -4.37
N LYS A 208 26.77 7.73 -5.36
CA LYS A 208 26.15 8.84 -6.06
C LYS A 208 25.49 8.41 -7.37
N GLU A 209 25.70 7.17 -7.80
CA GLU A 209 25.14 6.62 -9.03
C GLU A 209 23.62 6.50 -8.93
N ALA A 210 22.95 6.47 -10.09
CA ALA A 210 21.50 6.33 -10.15
C ALA A 210 21.05 5.00 -9.50
N ALA A 211 21.81 3.92 -9.70
CA ALA A 211 21.50 2.61 -9.14
C ALA A 211 21.56 2.62 -7.61
N ASP A 212 22.60 3.25 -7.04
CA ASP A 212 22.75 3.41 -5.59
C ASP A 212 21.64 4.27 -4.99
N LYS A 213 21.29 5.39 -5.64
CA LYS A 213 20.18 6.26 -5.21
C LYS A 213 18.86 5.48 -5.21
N CYS A 214 18.61 4.68 -6.24
CA CYS A 214 17.45 3.81 -6.31
C CYS A 214 17.48 2.76 -5.19
N LEU A 215 18.54 1.96 -5.04
CA LEU A 215 18.65 0.94 -3.98
C LEU A 215 18.47 1.53 -2.58
N ARG A 216 19.02 2.71 -2.34
CA ARG A 216 18.90 3.45 -1.09
C ARG A 216 17.46 3.88 -0.81
N ALA A 217 16.73 4.36 -1.82
CA ALA A 217 15.30 4.64 -1.68
C ALA A 217 14.48 3.37 -1.42
N ARG A 218 14.81 2.27 -2.12
CA ARG A 218 14.14 0.97 -1.98
C ARG A 218 14.34 0.32 -0.61
N LYS A 219 15.38 0.70 0.11
CA LYS A 219 15.64 0.20 1.47
C LYS A 219 14.50 0.53 2.45
N CYS A 220 13.73 1.58 2.18
CA CYS A 220 12.58 1.97 3.01
C CYS A 220 11.36 1.08 2.83
N ARG A 221 11.35 0.22 1.80
CA ARG A 221 10.27 -0.73 1.53
C ARG A 221 10.61 -2.06 2.16
N LEU A 222 9.94 -2.38 3.27
CA LEU A 222 10.11 -3.67 3.93
C LEU A 222 9.50 -4.78 3.07
N VAL A 223 10.16 -5.92 3.04
CA VAL A 223 9.76 -7.09 2.25
C VAL A 223 9.62 -8.32 3.15
N PRO A 224 8.74 -9.27 2.84
CA PRO A 224 8.70 -10.54 3.55
C PRO A 224 10.06 -11.25 3.49
N TYR A 225 10.45 -11.95 4.55
CA TYR A 225 11.71 -12.69 4.60
C TYR A 225 11.86 -13.72 3.46
N ASN A 226 10.78 -14.42 3.12
CA ASN A 226 10.77 -15.43 2.05
C ASN A 226 10.44 -14.86 0.66
N ALA A 227 10.39 -13.53 0.52
CA ALA A 227 10.12 -12.92 -0.77
C ALA A 227 11.20 -13.32 -1.80
N GLN A 228 10.79 -13.43 -3.06
CA GLN A 228 11.68 -13.74 -4.16
C GLN A 228 12.84 -12.72 -4.20
N LYS A 229 14.09 -13.21 -4.27
CA LYS A 229 15.28 -12.36 -4.34
C LYS A 229 15.50 -11.81 -5.76
N ASP A 230 14.52 -11.10 -6.30
CA ASP A 230 14.53 -10.52 -7.64
C ASP A 230 14.78 -9.01 -7.63
N GLY A 231 14.86 -8.41 -6.43
CA GLY A 231 14.82 -6.96 -6.30
C GLY A 231 13.57 -6.37 -6.92
N VAL A 232 12.41 -7.03 -6.85
CA VAL A 232 11.10 -6.48 -7.22
C VAL A 232 10.13 -6.79 -6.10
N LYS A 233 9.94 -8.07 -5.80
CA LYS A 233 9.14 -8.55 -4.67
C LYS A 233 9.96 -8.58 -3.38
N GLY A 234 11.23 -8.96 -3.48
CA GLY A 234 12.15 -9.03 -2.34
C GLY A 234 13.40 -8.17 -2.54
N CYS A 235 14.46 -8.56 -1.84
CA CYS A 235 15.76 -7.93 -1.93
C CYS A 235 16.48 -8.31 -3.24
N CYS A 236 17.52 -7.57 -3.61
CA CYS A 236 18.39 -8.01 -4.70
C CYS A 236 19.04 -9.36 -4.37
N PRO A 237 19.40 -10.18 -5.38
CA PRO A 237 20.07 -11.47 -5.17
C PRO A 237 21.25 -11.44 -4.20
N SER A 238 22.10 -10.40 -4.26
CA SER A 238 23.28 -10.24 -3.40
C SER A 238 22.99 -9.50 -2.07
N GLN A 239 21.72 -9.29 -1.73
CA GLN A 239 21.29 -8.77 -0.44
C GLN A 239 20.65 -9.88 0.41
N THR A 240 20.66 -9.66 1.73
CA THR A 240 19.91 -10.48 2.69
C THR A 240 18.73 -9.70 3.27
N PRO A 241 17.56 -10.36 3.44
CA PRO A 241 16.48 -9.81 4.24
C PRO A 241 16.86 -9.89 5.73
N ASP A 242 16.97 -8.74 6.37
CA ASP A 242 17.19 -8.61 7.81
C ASP A 242 15.85 -8.34 8.53
N HIS A 243 15.50 -9.20 9.49
CA HIS A 243 14.34 -8.97 10.35
C HIS A 243 14.56 -7.72 11.20
N VAL A 244 13.86 -6.63 10.86
CA VAL A 244 14.02 -5.34 11.56
C VAL A 244 13.72 -5.50 13.04
N ILE A 245 12.58 -6.13 13.38
CA ILE A 245 12.33 -6.68 14.70
C ILE A 245 12.89 -8.11 14.72
N PRO A 246 13.91 -8.42 15.52
CA PRO A 246 14.55 -9.73 15.46
C PRO A 246 13.56 -10.86 15.70
N LYS A 247 13.66 -11.92 14.89
CA LYS A 247 12.82 -13.12 15.05
C LYS A 247 12.87 -13.70 16.46
N SER A 248 13.99 -13.57 17.17
CA SER A 248 14.16 -14.05 18.55
C SER A 248 13.24 -13.36 19.55
N SER A 249 12.77 -12.15 19.27
CA SER A 249 11.88 -11.37 20.14
C SER A 249 10.51 -12.02 20.31
N PHE A 250 10.11 -12.91 19.39
CA PHE A 250 8.80 -13.58 19.41
C PHE A 250 8.82 -14.97 20.04
N TYR A 251 9.97 -15.39 20.57
CA TYR A 251 10.18 -16.71 21.18
C TYR A 251 10.57 -16.58 22.64
N THR A 252 10.04 -17.46 23.50
CA THR A 252 10.38 -17.48 24.94
C THR A 252 11.86 -17.80 25.15
N ALA A 253 12.42 -18.68 24.32
CA ALA A 253 13.81 -19.10 24.35
C ALA A 253 14.50 -18.87 22.99
N ALA A 254 15.40 -19.77 22.58
CA ALA A 254 15.99 -19.74 21.25
C ALA A 254 14.95 -20.09 20.17
N VAL A 255 15.10 -19.51 18.98
CA VAL A 255 14.24 -19.81 17.82
C VAL A 255 14.26 -21.31 17.48
N SER A 256 15.39 -21.98 17.66
CA SER A 256 15.56 -23.43 17.45
C SER A 256 14.70 -24.28 18.39
N LYS A 257 14.35 -23.78 19.57
CA LYS A 257 13.46 -24.46 20.53
C LYS A 257 11.98 -24.30 20.19
N GLY A 258 11.63 -23.49 19.18
CA GLY A 258 10.28 -23.39 18.62
C GLY A 258 9.20 -22.72 19.50
N LYS A 259 9.41 -22.57 20.81
CA LYS A 259 8.40 -22.05 21.74
C LYS A 259 8.20 -20.53 21.58
N LYS A 260 7.07 -20.15 20.99
CA LYS A 260 6.66 -18.75 20.78
C LYS A 260 6.10 -18.12 22.07
N LEU A 261 6.17 -16.80 22.18
CA LEU A 261 5.58 -16.06 23.30
C LEU A 261 4.04 -16.13 23.29
N PRO A 262 3.39 -15.96 24.46
CA PRO A 262 1.95 -15.75 24.53
C PRO A 262 1.51 -14.62 23.59
N GLY A 263 0.40 -14.82 22.88
CA GLY A 263 -0.07 -13.89 21.85
C GLY A 263 0.54 -14.09 20.46
N TRP A 264 1.74 -14.67 20.35
CA TRP A 264 2.48 -14.76 19.08
C TRP A 264 2.47 -16.16 18.45
N LYS A 265 1.48 -17.00 18.79
CA LYS A 265 1.35 -18.37 18.23
C LYS A 265 1.34 -18.37 16.69
N ASN A 266 0.74 -17.33 16.10
CA ASN A 266 0.60 -17.13 14.65
C ASN A 266 1.81 -16.44 14.00
N TYR A 267 2.86 -16.10 14.75
CA TYR A 267 4.05 -15.47 14.19
C TYR A 267 4.70 -16.35 13.12
N LYS A 268 4.94 -15.76 11.94
CA LYS A 268 5.53 -16.40 10.77
C LYS A 268 6.81 -15.66 10.38
N MET A 269 7.96 -16.22 10.73
CA MET A 269 9.25 -15.61 10.39
C MET A 269 9.47 -15.43 8.88
N SER A 270 8.83 -16.26 8.05
CA SER A 270 8.88 -16.17 6.59
C SER A 270 8.15 -14.94 6.04
N ALA A 271 7.06 -14.52 6.69
CA ALA A 271 6.24 -13.38 6.27
C ALA A 271 6.64 -12.07 6.98
N ALA A 272 7.38 -12.16 8.08
CA ALA A 272 7.75 -11.01 8.89
C ALA A 272 8.55 -9.96 8.07
N PRO A 273 8.23 -8.66 8.24
CA PRO A 273 8.88 -7.58 7.49
C PRO A 273 10.39 -7.51 7.71
N CYS A 274 11.13 -7.46 6.61
CA CYS A 274 12.57 -7.40 6.56
C CYS A 274 13.06 -6.18 5.78
N MET A 275 14.20 -5.63 6.19
CA MET A 275 14.93 -4.62 5.44
C MET A 275 16.03 -5.29 4.62
N CYS A 276 16.23 -4.84 3.38
CA CYS A 276 17.29 -5.39 2.54
C CYS A 276 18.65 -4.83 2.96
N ALA A 277 19.56 -5.70 3.36
CA ALA A 277 20.89 -5.34 3.82
C ALA A 277 21.97 -6.00 2.93
N GLU A 278 23.04 -5.26 2.68
CA GLU A 278 24.25 -5.76 2.03
C GLU A 278 25.03 -6.62 3.02
N GLY A 279 25.42 -7.82 2.57
CA GLY A 279 26.14 -8.80 3.38
C GLY A 279 25.41 -10.15 3.46
N PRO A 280 26.14 -11.26 3.67
CA PRO A 280 25.60 -12.61 3.70
C PRO A 280 24.90 -12.98 5.00
N SER A 281 25.16 -12.28 6.10
CA SER A 281 24.79 -12.70 7.45
C SER A 281 24.69 -11.53 8.44
N ASN A 282 24.18 -11.82 9.63
CA ASN A 282 24.06 -10.90 10.76
C ASN A 282 25.39 -10.47 11.40
N THR A 283 26.53 -10.79 10.78
CA THR A 283 27.88 -10.42 11.25
C THR A 283 28.71 -9.70 10.20
N GLU A 284 28.20 -9.57 8.98
CA GLU A 284 28.95 -9.05 7.83
C GLU A 284 28.18 -7.93 7.12
N GLY A 285 28.92 -6.95 6.58
CA GLY A 285 28.36 -5.79 5.88
C GLY A 285 27.37 -4.98 6.72
N SER A 286 26.48 -4.27 6.05
CA SER A 286 25.42 -3.48 6.67
C SER A 286 24.41 -4.31 7.48
N HIS A 287 24.24 -5.60 7.15
CA HIS A 287 23.39 -6.51 7.92
C HIS A 287 23.98 -6.72 9.32
N GLY A 288 25.27 -7.03 9.40
CA GLY A 288 25.99 -7.14 10.68
C GLY A 288 25.99 -5.84 11.48
N LEU A 289 26.20 -4.71 10.81
CA LEU A 289 26.13 -3.40 11.46
C LEU A 289 24.77 -3.12 12.08
N ARG A 290 23.66 -3.50 11.43
CA ARG A 290 22.33 -3.23 11.96
C ARG A 290 22.03 -4.07 13.20
N HIS A 291 22.48 -5.33 13.21
CA HIS A 291 22.46 -6.14 14.43
C HIS A 291 23.33 -5.55 15.54
N ALA A 292 24.53 -5.06 15.21
CA ALA A 292 25.39 -4.39 16.17
C ALA A 292 24.70 -3.13 16.73
N ALA A 293 24.17 -2.25 15.88
CA ALA A 293 23.46 -1.04 16.30
C ALA A 293 22.24 -1.37 17.17
N HIS A 294 21.48 -2.42 16.85
CA HIS A 294 20.34 -2.85 17.67
C HIS A 294 20.79 -3.30 19.07
N LYS A 295 21.86 -4.10 19.15
CA LYS A 295 22.45 -4.52 20.42
C LYS A 295 22.97 -3.33 21.25
N PHE A 296 23.72 -2.42 20.64
CA PHE A 296 24.32 -1.27 21.33
C PHE A 296 23.32 -0.21 21.78
N MET A 297 22.23 -0.02 21.03
CA MET A 297 21.20 0.96 21.39
C MET A 297 20.18 0.41 22.39
N GLY A 298 20.19 -0.90 22.63
CA GLY A 298 19.34 -1.56 23.62
C GLY A 298 19.96 -1.52 25.02
N LYS A 299 19.12 -1.51 26.06
CA LYS A 299 19.59 -1.61 27.44
C LYS A 299 19.92 -3.06 27.76
N LYS A 300 20.99 -3.32 28.51
CA LYS A 300 21.23 -4.66 29.05
C LYS A 300 20.10 -5.03 30.03
N VAL A 301 19.51 -6.21 29.85
CA VAL A 301 18.46 -6.75 30.74
C VAL A 301 18.71 -8.24 31.00
N GLY A 302 18.00 -8.82 31.98
CA GLY A 302 18.03 -10.24 32.26
C GLY A 302 17.54 -11.12 31.10
N ALA A 303 18.03 -12.35 31.02
CA ALA A 303 17.59 -13.28 30.00
C ALA A 303 16.07 -13.53 30.10
N GLY A 304 15.35 -13.41 28.99
CA GLY A 304 13.91 -13.68 28.92
C GLY A 304 13.01 -12.51 29.34
N THR A 305 13.56 -11.36 29.75
CA THR A 305 12.77 -10.16 30.06
C THR A 305 11.91 -9.75 28.86
N THR A 306 10.63 -9.45 29.09
CA THR A 306 9.69 -8.96 28.09
C THR A 306 9.54 -7.44 28.16
N GLN A 307 9.01 -6.85 27.09
CA GLN A 307 8.59 -5.46 27.02
C GLN A 307 7.45 -5.30 26.01
N SER A 308 6.76 -4.15 26.04
CA SER A 308 5.76 -3.82 25.00
C SER A 308 6.36 -3.89 23.58
N PHE A 309 5.57 -4.38 22.63
CA PHE A 309 5.93 -4.41 21.21
C PHE A 309 6.32 -3.03 20.68
N ALA A 310 5.59 -1.98 21.07
CA ALA A 310 5.90 -0.60 20.69
C ALA A 310 7.31 -0.16 21.09
N LYS A 311 7.79 -0.56 22.27
CA LYS A 311 9.13 -0.23 22.77
C LYS A 311 10.23 -0.95 21.98
N GLU A 312 10.05 -2.24 21.68
CA GLU A 312 10.97 -3.01 20.82
C GLU A 312 10.99 -2.45 19.39
N LEU A 313 9.81 -2.17 18.82
CA LEU A 313 9.66 -1.57 17.49
C LEU A 313 10.37 -0.21 17.40
N ASN A 314 10.22 0.65 18.40
CA ASN A 314 10.92 1.94 18.44
C ASN A 314 12.44 1.78 18.49
N LEU A 315 12.96 0.83 19.26
CA LEU A 315 14.38 0.52 19.32
C LEU A 315 14.91 0.02 17.97
N CYS A 316 14.19 -0.93 17.36
CA CYS A 316 14.54 -1.51 16.06
C CYS A 316 14.56 -0.49 14.92
N VAL A 317 13.59 0.44 14.92
CA VAL A 317 13.54 1.52 13.93
C VAL A 317 14.72 2.47 14.13
N LYS A 318 15.05 2.84 15.38
CA LYS A 318 16.21 3.70 15.66
C LYS A 318 17.53 3.06 15.23
N SER A 319 17.73 1.77 15.48
CA SER A 319 18.96 1.07 15.07
C SER A 319 19.05 0.92 13.55
N ALA A 320 17.94 0.62 12.87
CA ALA A 320 17.89 0.61 11.41
C ALA A 320 18.23 1.99 10.83
N GLN A 321 17.66 3.07 11.38
CA GLN A 321 17.98 4.43 10.95
C GLN A 321 19.44 4.83 11.19
N LYS A 322 20.06 4.32 12.25
CA LYS A 322 21.47 4.60 12.53
C LYS A 322 22.38 4.07 11.43
N VAL A 323 22.12 2.86 10.93
CA VAL A 323 22.91 2.22 9.88
C VAL A 323 22.52 2.71 8.49
N PHE A 324 21.22 2.88 8.25
CA PHE A 324 20.67 3.22 6.93
C PHE A 324 20.21 4.68 6.86
N LYS A 325 20.88 5.59 7.57
CA LYS A 325 20.49 7.02 7.66
C LYS A 325 20.33 7.66 6.28
N SER A 326 21.21 7.34 5.34
CA SER A 326 21.20 7.91 3.99
C SER A 326 20.01 7.46 3.14
N SER A 327 19.32 6.37 3.52
CA SER A 327 18.05 5.95 2.91
C SER A 327 16.91 6.89 3.21
N ASN A 328 17.05 7.76 4.23
CA ASN A 328 16.06 8.79 4.60
C ASN A 328 14.67 8.21 4.89
N CYS A 329 14.58 6.96 5.37
CA CYS A 329 13.29 6.32 5.67
C CYS A 329 12.63 7.00 6.87
N SER A 330 11.39 7.47 6.70
CA SER A 330 10.68 8.10 7.80
C SER A 330 10.30 7.07 8.88
N ASN A 331 10.38 7.51 10.13
CA ASN A 331 9.91 6.71 11.27
C ASN A 331 8.44 6.34 11.11
N LYS A 332 7.62 7.27 10.62
CA LYS A 332 6.19 7.02 10.37
C LYS A 332 5.99 5.83 9.43
N CYS A 333 6.69 5.81 8.29
CA CYS A 333 6.58 4.74 7.31
C CYS A 333 7.12 3.39 7.83
N LEU A 334 8.30 3.37 8.46
CA LEU A 334 8.87 2.12 8.98
C LEU A 334 8.00 1.51 10.08
N LYS A 335 7.52 2.33 11.02
CA LYS A 335 6.63 1.87 12.08
C LYS A 335 5.30 1.35 11.53
N ALA A 336 4.72 2.03 10.53
CA ALA A 336 3.48 1.60 9.93
C ALA A 336 3.62 0.27 9.18
N GLN A 337 4.70 0.05 8.42
CA GLN A 337 5.00 -1.23 7.78
C GLN A 337 5.22 -2.36 8.80
N LEU A 338 5.90 -2.07 9.92
CA LEU A 338 6.14 -3.05 10.98
C LEU A 338 4.86 -3.39 11.73
N ASN A 339 4.03 -2.42 12.07
CA ASN A 339 2.72 -2.67 12.69
C ASN A 339 1.84 -3.50 11.75
N GLU A 340 1.70 -3.07 10.50
CA GLU A 340 0.89 -3.75 9.50
C GLU A 340 1.37 -5.19 9.27
N GLY A 341 2.67 -5.41 9.17
CA GLY A 341 3.23 -6.74 8.94
C GLY A 341 3.21 -7.68 10.16
N HIS A 342 2.85 -7.20 11.35
CA HIS A 342 2.75 -8.02 12.56
C HIS A 342 1.33 -8.10 13.14
N LYS A 343 0.38 -7.29 12.67
CA LYS A 343 -0.97 -7.19 13.26
C LYS A 343 -1.71 -8.53 13.27
N ASP A 344 -1.62 -9.30 12.19
CA ASP A 344 -2.29 -10.60 12.07
C ASP A 344 -1.46 -11.76 12.65
N MET A 345 -0.27 -11.46 13.16
CA MET A 345 0.64 -12.43 13.80
C MET A 345 0.48 -12.47 15.31
N CYS A 346 -0.17 -11.47 15.90
CA CYS A 346 -0.50 -11.41 17.31
C CYS A 346 -2.01 -11.64 17.52
N SER A 347 -2.38 -12.40 18.55
CA SER A 347 -3.79 -12.58 18.92
C SER A 347 -4.33 -11.43 19.77
N LYS A 348 -3.51 -10.43 20.09
CA LYS A 348 -3.87 -9.22 20.84
C LYS A 348 -3.65 -8.01 19.93
N ASP A 349 -4.28 -6.89 20.28
CA ASP A 349 -3.90 -5.59 19.71
C ASP A 349 -2.41 -5.35 20.00
N LEU A 350 -1.66 -4.88 18.99
CA LEU A 350 -0.22 -4.67 19.09
C LEU A 350 0.16 -3.64 20.16
N LYS A 351 -0.76 -2.74 20.53
CA LYS A 351 -0.56 -1.79 21.64
C LYS A 351 -0.42 -2.51 23.01
N ASP A 352 -1.07 -3.66 23.15
CA ASP A 352 -1.11 -4.48 24.37
C ASP A 352 -0.22 -5.73 24.24
N ALA A 353 0.48 -5.89 23.12
CA ALA A 353 1.34 -7.02 22.86
C ALA A 353 2.70 -6.86 23.55
N GLU A 354 3.19 -7.95 24.13
CA GLU A 354 4.55 -8.04 24.66
C GLU A 354 5.44 -8.89 23.76
N VAL A 355 6.71 -8.53 23.70
CA VAL A 355 7.77 -9.30 23.04
C VAL A 355 8.95 -9.42 23.98
N LYS A 356 9.79 -10.43 23.76
CA LYS A 356 11.05 -10.56 24.50
C LYS A 356 11.96 -9.39 24.11
N HIS A 357 12.48 -8.70 25.12
CA HIS A 357 13.48 -7.66 24.97
C HIS A 357 14.71 -8.30 24.31
N SER A 358 15.07 -7.81 23.13
CA SER A 358 16.19 -8.36 22.39
C SER A 358 17.42 -7.44 22.40
N PRO A 359 18.15 -7.33 23.51
CA PRO A 359 19.55 -6.88 23.40
C PRO A 359 20.55 -7.75 24.16
N SER A 360 21.75 -7.73 23.60
CA SER A 360 23.02 -8.04 24.26
C SER A 360 23.81 -6.73 24.32
N GLY A 361 23.31 -5.76 25.09
CA GLY A 361 24.01 -4.49 25.28
C GLY A 361 25.31 -4.70 26.06
N SER A 362 26.34 -3.89 25.73
CA SER A 362 27.49 -3.64 26.59
C SER A 362 27.32 -2.29 27.26
N ASP A 363 27.72 -2.18 28.52
CA ASP A 363 27.68 -0.92 29.29
C ASP A 363 28.81 0.04 28.86
N VAL A 364 29.66 -0.39 27.92
CA VAL A 364 30.84 0.32 27.42
C VAL A 364 30.56 0.79 25.98
N ALA A 365 30.47 2.10 25.78
CA ALA A 365 30.37 2.70 24.46
C ALA A 365 31.78 2.79 23.84
N SER A 366 32.00 2.18 22.67
CA SER A 366 33.15 2.53 21.83
C SER A 366 32.70 3.46 20.70
N GLU A 367 33.51 4.45 20.38
CA GLU A 367 33.21 5.46 19.36
C GLU A 367 32.97 4.85 17.96
N ALA A 368 33.60 3.71 17.67
CA ALA A 368 33.37 2.92 16.45
C ALA A 368 31.96 2.29 16.37
N ALA A 369 31.31 2.02 17.50
CA ALA A 369 29.91 1.56 17.55
C ALA A 369 28.91 2.72 17.37
N LEU A 370 29.35 3.95 17.66
CA LEU A 370 28.56 5.17 17.49
C LEU A 370 28.61 5.70 16.05
N ASP A 371 29.55 5.24 15.22
CA ASP A 371 29.60 5.57 13.78
C ASP A 371 29.84 4.31 12.92
N PRO A 372 28.76 3.57 12.56
CA PRO A 372 28.84 2.36 11.75
C PRO A 372 29.55 2.57 10.40
N LEU A 373 29.56 3.79 9.87
CA LEU A 373 30.22 4.11 8.61
C LEU A 373 31.73 4.20 8.73
N LYS A 374 32.25 4.70 9.86
CA LYS A 374 33.69 4.63 10.18
C LYS A 374 34.13 3.18 10.38
N ALA A 375 33.28 2.33 10.98
CA ALA A 375 33.57 0.92 11.18
C ALA A 375 33.72 0.12 9.87
N LEU A 376 33.02 0.50 8.79
CA LEU A 376 33.16 -0.12 7.46
C LEU A 376 34.47 0.27 6.75
N GLY A 377 34.91 1.51 6.91
CA GLY A 377 36.11 2.04 6.24
C GLY A 377 37.44 1.50 6.80
N ASN A 378 37.46 1.11 8.08
CA ASN A 378 38.69 0.68 8.77
C ASN A 378 38.97 -0.83 8.70
N LYS A 379 38.02 -1.65 8.25
CA LYS A 379 38.25 -3.09 8.04
C LYS A 379 38.68 -3.33 6.60
N ARG A 380 39.99 -3.22 6.32
CA ARG A 380 40.58 -3.89 5.15
C ARG A 380 40.29 -5.37 5.31
N SER A 381 39.65 -5.98 4.31
CA SER A 381 39.43 -7.42 4.23
C SER A 381 40.77 -8.13 4.48
N ARG A 382 40.81 -9.02 5.47
CA ARG A 382 41.86 -10.05 5.54
C ARG A 382 41.53 -11.14 4.53
#